data_AF-A0A4R1YIV2-F1
#
_entry.id   AF-A0A4R1YIV2-F1
#
_cell.length_a   1.000
_cell.length_b   1.000
_cell.length_c   1.000
_cell.angle_alpha   90.00
_cell.angle_beta   90.00
_cell.angle_gamma   90.00
#
_symmetry.space_group_name_H-M   'P 1'
#
loop_
_entity.id
_entity.type
_entity.pdbx_description
1 polymer ?
#
loop_
_entity_poly.entity_id
_entity_poly.type
_entity_poly.pdbx_seq_one_letter_code
_entity_poly.pdbx_strand_id
1 'polypeptide(L)' 'MGRYSGNDHTKDENDNHSDQMNPNNDTYWSDRGYDDRPDDWEERAGQE' A
#
# COMPACT_ATOMS: atom_id res chain seq x y z
N MET A 1 -6.35 -5.84 -35.21
CA MET A 1 -5.37 -5.27 -34.27
C MET A 1 -5.38 -6.12 -33.01
N GLY A 2 -4.29 -6.82 -32.71
CA GLY A 2 -4.17 -7.61 -31.49
C GLY A 2 -3.37 -6.85 -30.43
N ARG A 3 -3.64 -7.20 -29.16
CA ARG A 3 -3.00 -6.75 -27.91
C ARG A 3 -3.55 -5.39 -27.45
N TYR A 4 -4.10 -5.21 -26.26
CA TYR A 4 -3.71 -5.76 -24.96
C TYR A 4 -4.94 -6.05 -24.07
N SER A 5 -4.88 -7.19 -23.39
CA SER A 5 -5.74 -7.53 -22.27
C SER A 5 -5.54 -6.53 -21.13
N GLY A 6 -6.65 -6.19 -20.47
CA GLY A 6 -6.68 -5.20 -19.40
C GLY A 6 -5.68 -5.48 -18.30
N ASN A 7 -4.80 -4.51 -18.06
CA ASN A 7 -4.30 -4.06 -16.76
C ASN A 7 -3.39 -2.85 -17.05
N ASP A 8 -3.96 -1.74 -17.49
CA ASP A 8 -3.23 -0.49 -17.84
C ASP A 8 -2.82 0.29 -16.57
N HIS A 9 -2.41 -0.43 -15.52
CA HIS A 9 -1.79 0.16 -14.35
C HIS A 9 -0.29 -0.07 -14.50
N THR A 10 0.46 1.03 -14.60
CA THR A 10 1.92 0.99 -14.59
C THR A 10 2.41 0.31 -13.30
N LYS A 11 3.62 -0.23 -13.32
CA LYS A 11 4.22 -0.84 -12.12
C LYS A 11 4.20 0.16 -10.97
N ASP A 12 4.54 1.40 -11.25
CA ASP A 12 4.50 2.50 -10.30
C ASP A 12 3.10 2.73 -9.70
N GLU A 13 2.02 2.62 -10.48
CA GLU A 13 0.64 2.72 -9.95
C GLU A 13 0.27 1.53 -9.05
N ASN A 14 0.69 0.31 -9.41
CA ASN A 14 0.46 -0.87 -8.57
C ASN A 14 1.31 -0.84 -7.30
N ASP A 15 2.54 -0.34 -7.37
CA ASP A 15 3.43 -0.20 -6.23
C ASP A 15 2.86 0.85 -5.26
N ASN A 16 2.47 2.02 -5.76
CA ASN A 16 1.81 3.06 -4.95
C ASN A 16 0.49 2.56 -4.32
N HIS A 17 -0.33 1.83 -5.08
CA HIS A 17 -1.57 1.24 -4.56
C HIS A 17 -1.29 0.19 -3.48
N SER A 18 -0.22 -0.59 -3.64
CA SER A 18 0.19 -1.60 -2.66
C SER A 18 0.73 -0.94 -1.39
N ASP A 19 1.47 0.14 -1.53
CA ASP A 19 2.07 0.90 -0.42
C ASP A 19 1.02 1.59 0.45
N GLN A 20 -0.06 2.12 -0.14
CA GLN A 20 -1.18 2.69 0.62
C GLN A 20 -1.96 1.64 1.44
N MET A 21 -1.91 0.38 1.03
CA MET A 21 -2.65 -0.72 1.66
C MET A 21 -1.76 -1.62 2.53
N ASN A 22 -0.46 -1.38 2.55
CA ASN A 22 0.50 -2.16 3.31
C ASN A 22 0.85 -1.47 4.64
N PRO A 23 0.47 -2.02 5.80
CA PRO A 23 0.85 -1.47 7.11
C PRO A 23 2.36 -1.47 7.37
N ASN A 24 3.18 -2.15 6.56
CA ASN A 24 4.63 -1.99 6.60
C ASN A 24 5.09 -0.67 5.98
N ASN A 25 4.32 -0.04 5.09
CA ASN A 25 4.74 1.22 4.48
C ASN A 25 4.34 2.43 5.35
N ASP A 26 5.20 3.42 5.46
CA ASP A 26 4.93 4.67 6.20
C ASP A 26 3.74 5.46 5.59
N THR A 27 3.54 5.32 4.28
CA THR A 27 2.41 5.92 3.54
C THR A 27 1.05 5.45 4.09
N TYR A 28 0.93 4.18 4.46
CA TYR A 28 -0.29 3.62 5.06
C TYR A 28 -0.65 4.28 6.40
N TRP A 29 0.36 4.66 7.18
CA TRP A 29 0.17 5.33 8.48
C TRP A 29 -0.06 6.83 8.32
N SER A 30 0.64 7.44 7.37
CA SER A 30 0.44 8.84 6.99
C SER A 30 -1.00 9.13 6.55
N ASP A 31 -1.58 8.27 5.70
CA ASP A 31 -2.99 8.39 5.27
C ASP A 31 -4.00 8.19 6.41
N ARG A 32 -3.59 7.55 7.51
CA ARG A 32 -4.40 7.39 8.73
C ARG A 32 -4.22 8.53 9.74
N GLY A 33 -3.39 9.51 9.43
CA GLY A 33 -3.11 10.65 10.30
C GLY A 33 -2.08 10.36 11.41
N TYR A 34 -1.23 9.34 11.21
CA TYR A 34 -0.06 9.13 12.06
C TYR A 34 1.15 9.78 11.40
N ASP A 35 1.97 10.50 12.18
CA ASP A 35 3.21 11.13 11.68
C ASP A 35 4.22 10.08 11.18
N ASP A 36 4.27 8.92 11.83
CA ASP A 36 5.18 7.82 11.52
C ASP A 36 4.53 6.49 11.88
N ARG A 37 5.10 5.41 11.35
CA ARG A 37 4.69 4.05 11.68
C ARG A 37 4.99 3.74 13.16
N PRO A 38 3.99 3.34 13.97
CA PRO A 38 4.21 2.96 15.36
C PRO A 38 5.03 1.66 15.46
N ASP A 39 5.87 1.50 16.49
CA ASP A 39 6.67 0.28 16.70
C ASP A 39 5.82 -0.99 16.77
N ASP A 40 4.62 -0.92 17.34
CA ASP A 40 3.68 -2.04 17.48
C ASP A 40 2.81 -2.25 16.20
N TRP A 41 3.22 -1.73 15.05
CA TRP A 41 2.43 -1.83 13.81
C TRP A 41 2.20 -3.27 13.36
N GLU A 42 3.16 -4.18 13.55
CA GLU A 42 3.01 -5.62 13.24
C GLU A 42 1.93 -6.25 14.10
N GLU A 43 1.91 -5.90 15.40
CA GLU A 43 0.90 -6.39 16.33
C GLU A 43 -0.48 -5.79 16.05
N ARG A 44 -0.57 -4.58 15.47
CA ARG A 44 -1.85 -4.00 15.01
C ARG A 44 -2.33 -4.54 13.67
N ALA A 45 -1.41 -4.79 12.75
CA ALA A 45 -1.71 -5.31 11.42
C ALA A 45 -2.07 -6.81 11.45
N GLY A 46 -1.52 -7.56 12.40
CA GLY A 46 -1.75 -8.99 12.56
C GLY A 46 -3.00 -9.38 13.36
N GLN A 47 -3.77 -8.41 13.89
CA GLN A 47 -5.07 -8.71 14.54
C GLN A 47 -6.17 -8.75 13.47
N GLU A 48 -6.14 -9.79 12.63
CA GLU A 48 -7.30 -10.23 11.85
C GLU A 48 -8.06 -11.35 12.56
#